data_AF-A0A1Q8RUT8-F1
#
_entry.id   AF-A0A1Q8RUT8-F1
#
_cell.length_a   1.000
_cell.length_b   1.000
_cell.length_c   1.000
_cell.angle_alpha   90.00
_cell.angle_beta   90.00
_cell.angle_gamma   90.00
#
_symmetry.space_group_name_H-M   'P 1'
#
loop_
_entity.id
_entity.type
_entity.pdbx_description
1 polymer ?
#
loop_
_entity_poly.entity_id
_entity_poly.type
_entity_poly.pdbx_seq_one_letter_code
_entity_poly.pdbx_strand_id
1 'polypeptide(L)'
;MGKLADGKICRQVVHYDAGIGTGEIGLWEKTIQGGLGIGFVGNVIAAYNFIVTNYSPGDEIFCFGFSRGAYTARAVAGLVTDIGVLAPQDMQDFPELFAAYQQHRDSF
;
A
#
# COMPACT_ATOMS: atom_id res chain seq x y z
N MET A 1 8.38 -16.94 -8.99
CA MET A 1 9.76 -16.53 -9.29
C MET A 1 9.71 -15.70 -10.56
N GLY A 2 10.22 -14.47 -10.51
CA GLY A 2 10.34 -13.62 -11.69
C GLY A 2 11.58 -14.00 -12.50
N LYS A 3 11.66 -13.49 -13.73
CA LYS A 3 12.84 -13.65 -14.59
C LYS A 3 13.28 -12.27 -15.06
N LEU A 4 14.54 -11.92 -14.79
CA LEU A 4 15.15 -10.67 -15.24
C LEU A 4 15.45 -10.73 -16.74
N ALA A 5 15.72 -9.59 -17.36
CA ALA A 5 16.04 -9.49 -18.79
C ALA A 5 17.30 -10.31 -19.19
N ASP A 6 18.25 -10.49 -18.26
CA ASP A 6 19.45 -11.31 -18.44
C ASP A 6 19.21 -12.82 -18.20
N GLY A 7 17.96 -13.20 -17.93
CA GLY A 7 17.54 -14.58 -17.72
C GLY A 7 17.74 -15.11 -16.31
N LYS A 8 18.30 -14.32 -15.38
CA LYS A 8 18.42 -14.71 -13.97
C LYS A 8 17.04 -14.81 -13.31
N ILE A 9 16.92 -15.77 -12.41
CA ILE A 9 15.72 -15.96 -11.61
C ILE A 9 15.79 -15.01 -10.41
N CYS A 10 14.73 -14.22 -10.20
CA CYS A 10 14.59 -13.36 -9.04
C CYS A 10 13.41 -13.81 -8.16
N ARG A 11 13.51 -13.53 -6.87
CA ARG A 11 12.40 -13.72 -5.94
C ARG A 11 11.35 -12.65 -6.24
N GLN A 12 10.11 -13.09 -6.49
CA GLN A 12 8.96 -12.22 -6.64
C GLN A 12 8.01 -12.49 -5.47
N VAL A 13 7.74 -11.47 -4.67
CA VAL A 13 6.80 -11.54 -3.55
C VAL A 13 5.60 -10.67 -3.90
N VAL A 14 4.38 -11.20 -3.69
CA VAL A 14 3.15 -10.55 -4.14
C VAL A 14 2.21 -10.38 -2.96
N HIS A 15 1.68 -9.16 -2.80
CA HIS A 15 0.56 -8.85 -1.94
C HIS A 15 -0.66 -8.53 -2.82
N TYR A 16 -1.80 -9.12 -2.49
CA TYR A 16 -3.06 -8.88 -3.17
C TYR A 16 -4.13 -8.53 -2.15
N ASP A 17 -4.75 -7.39 -2.36
CA ASP A 17 -5.90 -6.94 -1.60
C ASP A 17 -7.15 -7.09 -2.47
N ALA A 18 -8.11 -7.88 -1.99
CA ALA A 18 -9.31 -8.17 -2.74
C ALA A 18 -10.27 -6.97 -2.69
N GLY A 19 -10.70 -6.49 -3.86
CA GLY A 19 -11.72 -5.45 -3.92
C GLY A 19 -12.99 -5.87 -3.17
N ILE A 20 -13.64 -4.91 -2.50
CA ILE A 20 -14.88 -5.17 -1.76
C ILE A 20 -15.92 -5.78 -2.71
N GLY A 21 -16.29 -7.04 -2.47
CA GLY A 21 -17.20 -7.83 -3.30
C GLY A 21 -16.94 -9.35 -3.35
N THR A 22 -15.83 -9.86 -2.79
CA THR A 22 -15.45 -11.29 -2.89
C THR A 22 -15.57 -12.11 -1.60
N GLY A 23 -16.28 -11.62 -0.58
CA GLY A 23 -16.59 -12.38 0.64
C GLY A 23 -18.05 -12.18 1.07
N GLU A 24 -18.71 -13.26 1.51
CA GLU A 24 -20.06 -13.24 2.09
C GLU A 24 -20.10 -12.37 3.35
N ILE A 25 -20.38 -11.06 3.24
CA ILE A 25 -20.82 -10.24 4.37
C ILE A 25 -21.87 -9.25 3.85
N GLY A 26 -23.12 -9.50 4.20
CA GLY A 26 -24.30 -8.85 3.65
C GLY A 26 -24.50 -7.39 4.02
N LEU A 27 -25.40 -6.72 3.28
CA LEU A 27 -26.26 -5.61 3.70
C LEU A 27 -25.64 -4.32 4.32
N TRP A 28 -24.31 -4.17 4.41
CA TRP A 28 -23.66 -2.97 4.99
C TRP A 28 -23.34 -1.85 3.97
N GLU A 29 -23.71 -2.01 2.69
CA GLU A 29 -23.53 -1.03 1.61
C GLU A 29 -24.34 0.28 1.78
N LYS A 30 -25.10 0.44 2.86
CA LYS A 30 -25.79 1.72 3.16
C LYS A 30 -24.90 2.82 3.76
N THR A 31 -23.66 2.53 4.17
CA THR A 31 -22.77 3.52 4.84
C THR A 31 -21.67 4.05 3.91
N ILE A 32 -22.05 4.41 2.69
CA ILE A 32 -21.14 4.91 1.62
C ILE A 32 -20.60 6.34 1.87
N GLN A 33 -20.91 7.02 2.98
CA GLN A 33 -20.43 8.39 3.23
C GLN A 33 -19.43 8.57 4.40
N GLY A 34 -19.15 7.53 5.21
CA GLY A 34 -18.26 7.68 6.39
C GLY A 34 -17.18 6.60 6.57
N GLY A 35 -17.36 5.39 6.04
CA GLY A 35 -16.43 4.26 6.21
C GLY A 35 -15.38 4.10 5.10
N LEU A 36 -15.52 4.85 3.99
CA LEU A 36 -14.61 4.78 2.85
C LEU A 36 -13.17 5.18 3.21
N GLY A 37 -12.98 6.14 4.12
CA GLY A 37 -11.65 6.59 4.55
C GLY A 37 -10.93 5.59 5.46
N ILE A 38 -11.64 4.96 6.40
CA ILE A 38 -11.04 4.05 7.38
C ILE A 38 -10.54 2.76 6.73
N GLY A 39 -11.38 2.13 5.90
CA GLY A 39 -10.99 0.92 5.17
C GLY A 39 -9.89 1.20 4.13
N PHE A 40 -9.95 2.36 3.48
CA PHE A 40 -8.93 2.78 2.53
C PHE A 40 -7.55 2.99 3.19
N VAL A 41 -7.49 3.77 4.27
CA VAL A 41 -6.24 4.02 5.00
C VAL A 41 -5.68 2.69 5.52
N GLY A 42 -6.52 1.80 6.05
CA GLY A 42 -6.10 0.47 6.46
C GLY A 42 -5.38 -0.31 5.35
N ASN A 43 -5.92 -0.31 4.14
CA ASN A 43 -5.33 -1.01 3.00
C ASN A 43 -3.99 -0.39 2.56
N VAL A 44 -3.88 0.94 2.61
CA VAL A 44 -2.62 1.65 2.32
C VAL A 44 -1.54 1.27 3.34
N ILE A 45 -1.87 1.30 4.63
CA ILE A 45 -0.92 0.96 5.71
C ILE A 45 -0.50 -0.50 5.61
N ALA A 46 -1.44 -1.43 5.38
CA ALA A 46 -1.15 -2.85 5.24
C ALA A 46 -0.21 -3.13 4.05
N ALA A 47 -0.47 -2.51 2.90
CA ALA A 47 0.37 -2.63 1.71
C ALA A 47 1.77 -2.02 1.93
N TYR A 48 1.85 -0.85 2.59
CA TYR A 48 3.14 -0.24 2.92
C TYR A 48 3.96 -1.10 3.89
N ASN A 49 3.32 -1.65 4.93
CA ASN A 49 3.98 -2.58 5.86
C ASN A 49 4.45 -3.86 5.16
N PHE A 50 3.69 -4.37 4.19
CA PHE A 50 4.12 -5.49 3.37
C PHE A 50 5.41 -5.16 2.59
N ILE A 51 5.52 -3.95 2.03
CA ILE A 51 6.74 -3.50 1.35
C ILE A 51 7.90 -3.44 2.35
N VAL A 52 7.73 -2.73 3.48
CA VAL A 52 8.78 -2.57 4.50
C VAL A 52 9.34 -3.90 4.99
N THR A 53 8.46 -4.90 5.19
CA THR A 53 8.88 -6.21 5.70
C THR A 53 9.54 -7.12 4.66
N ASN A 54 9.46 -6.80 3.36
CA ASN A 54 9.96 -7.67 2.29
C ASN A 54 11.01 -7.01 1.38
N TYR A 55 11.14 -5.69 1.41
CA TYR A 55 12.04 -4.93 0.57
C TYR A 55 13.49 -5.03 1.03
N SER A 56 14.41 -5.26 0.09
CA SER A 56 15.85 -5.06 0.26
C SER A 56 16.34 -3.93 -0.66
N PRO A 57 17.39 -3.18 -0.27
CA PRO A 57 17.95 -2.14 -1.11
C PRO A 57 18.30 -2.66 -2.52
N GLY A 58 17.75 -2.00 -3.54
CA GLY A 58 17.91 -2.39 -4.94
C GLY A 58 16.77 -3.24 -5.52
N ASP A 59 15.80 -3.66 -4.70
CA ASP A 59 14.59 -4.32 -5.20
C ASP A 59 13.70 -3.34 -5.99
N GLU A 60 12.97 -3.88 -6.96
CA GLU A 60 11.98 -3.14 -7.74
C GLU A 60 10.58 -3.33 -7.14
N ILE A 61 9.82 -2.24 -7.01
CA ILE A 61 8.44 -2.25 -6.52
C ILE A 61 7.50 -1.93 -7.67
N PHE A 62 6.52 -2.81 -7.90
CA PHE A 62 5.49 -2.63 -8.92
C PHE A 62 4.11 -2.57 -8.28
N CYS A 63 3.40 -1.48 -8.49
CA CYS A 63 2.03 -1.28 -7.98
C CYS A 63 1.02 -1.37 -9.11
N PHE A 64 0.00 -2.21 -8.94
CA PHE A 64 -1.10 -2.37 -9.90
C PHE A 64 -2.43 -2.20 -9.17
N GLY A 65 -3.43 -1.62 -9.83
CA GLY A 65 -4.75 -1.48 -9.24
C GLY A 65 -5.81 -1.03 -10.23
N PHE A 66 -7.07 -1.31 -9.92
CA PHE A 66 -8.24 -0.90 -10.68
C PHE A 66 -9.27 -0.23 -9.76
N SER A 67 -9.95 0.82 -10.26
CA SER A 67 -10.96 1.58 -9.49
C SER A 67 -10.42 2.04 -8.12
N ARG A 68 -11.04 1.65 -7.00
CA ARG A 68 -10.54 1.89 -5.63
C ARG A 68 -9.12 1.35 -5.42
N GLY A 69 -8.81 0.18 -5.94
CA GLY A 69 -7.46 -0.40 -5.86
C GLY A 69 -6.40 0.45 -6.57
N ALA A 70 -6.76 1.15 -7.65
CA ALA A 70 -5.85 2.09 -8.31
C ALA A 70 -5.56 3.33 -7.45
N TYR A 71 -6.52 3.75 -6.64
CA TYR A 71 -6.31 4.83 -5.67
C TYR A 71 -5.39 4.38 -4.54
N THR A 72 -5.59 3.18 -3.99
CA THR A 72 -4.68 2.57 -2.98
C THR A 72 -3.27 2.39 -3.52
N ALA A 73 -3.13 1.80 -4.71
CA ALA A 73 -1.83 1.60 -5.36
C ALA A 73 -1.06 2.92 -5.53
N ARG A 74 -1.73 4.00 -5.95
CA ARG A 74 -1.12 5.33 -6.07
C ARG A 74 -0.72 5.92 -4.72
N ALA A 75 -1.57 5.77 -3.70
CA ALA A 75 -1.24 6.27 -2.36
C ALA A 75 -0.02 5.57 -1.77
N VAL A 76 0.08 4.25 -1.92
CA VAL A 76 1.26 3.46 -1.49
C VAL A 76 2.51 3.88 -2.26
N ALA A 77 2.42 4.01 -3.58
CA ALA A 77 3.54 4.48 -4.39
C ALA A 77 3.99 5.89 -3.99
N GLY A 78 3.05 6.77 -3.64
CA GLY A 78 3.33 8.10 -3.09
C GLY A 78 4.09 8.03 -1.77
N LEU A 79 3.65 7.19 -0.82
CA LEU A 79 4.37 6.99 0.44
C LEU A 79 5.80 6.49 0.22
N VAL A 80 5.99 5.50 -0.66
CA VAL A 80 7.32 4.98 -0.99
C VAL A 80 8.20 6.05 -1.63
N THR A 81 7.63 6.96 -2.44
CA THR A 81 8.38 8.02 -3.10
C THR A 81 8.75 9.15 -2.14
N ASP A 82 7.82 9.56 -1.27
CA ASP A 82 7.96 10.76 -0.44
C ASP A 82 8.61 10.44 0.92
N ILE A 83 8.27 9.30 1.53
CA ILE A 83 8.82 8.84 2.83
C ILE A 83 10.00 7.88 2.62
N GLY A 84 10.02 7.14 1.51
CA GLY A 84 10.93 6.02 1.31
C GLY A 84 10.36 4.70 1.85
N VAL A 85 11.19 3.67 1.88
CA VAL A 85 10.88 2.40 2.55
C VAL A 85 11.60 2.39 3.89
N LEU A 86 10.84 2.43 4.99
CA LEU A 86 11.41 2.36 6.34
C LEU A 86 12.11 1.03 6.58
N ALA A 87 13.08 1.00 7.49
CA ALA A 87 13.54 -0.27 8.02
C ALA A 87 12.46 -0.89 8.89
N PRO A 88 12.34 -2.24 8.95
CA PRO A 88 11.28 -2.89 9.73
C PRO A 88 11.22 -2.45 11.20
N GLN A 89 12.37 -2.17 11.83
CA GLN A 89 12.43 -1.68 13.21
C GLN A 89 11.87 -0.26 13.41
N ASP A 90 11.82 0.54 12.36
CA ASP A 90 11.38 1.95 12.42
C ASP A 90 9.87 2.10 12.13
N MET A 91 9.15 0.99 11.87
CA MET A 91 7.70 1.01 11.64
C MET A 91 6.90 1.50 12.84
N GLN A 92 7.49 1.54 14.04
CA GLN A 92 6.88 2.16 15.22
C GLN A 92 6.65 3.67 15.04
N ASP A 93 7.50 4.34 14.26
CA ASP A 93 7.43 5.80 14.02
C ASP A 93 6.49 6.14 12.85
N PHE A 94 6.04 5.12 12.10
CA PHE A 94 5.20 5.28 10.93
C PHE A 94 3.90 6.07 11.16
N PRO A 95 3.15 5.93 12.28
CA PRO A 95 1.95 6.72 12.51
C PRO A 95 2.20 8.23 12.51
N GLU A 96 3.31 8.68 13.10
CA GLU A 96 3.68 10.10 13.15
C GLU A 96 4.11 10.60 11.78
N LEU A 97 4.95 9.81 11.08
CA LEU A 97 5.38 10.12 9.71
C LEU A 97 4.20 10.19 8.74
N PHE A 98 3.24 9.26 8.85
CA PHE A 98 2.05 9.23 8.02
C PHE A 98 1.16 10.46 8.28
N ALA A 99 0.99 10.86 9.54
CA ALA A 99 0.24 12.07 9.87
C ALA A 99 0.90 13.33 9.30
N ALA A 100 2.23 13.45 9.42
CA ALA A 100 2.98 14.56 8.83
C ALA A 100 2.88 14.58 7.30
N TYR A 101 2.98 13.41 6.66
CA TYR A 101 2.81 13.24 5.22
C TYR A 101 1.43 13.71 4.74
N GLN A 102 0.35 13.35 5.45
CA GLN A 102 -1.01 13.79 5.11
C GLN A 102 -1.14 15.32 5.19
N GLN A 103 -0.63 15.93 6.27
CA GLN A 103 -0.67 17.39 6.44
C GLN A 103 0.07 18.14 5.33
N HIS A 104 1.21 17.63 4.85
CA HIS A 104 1.97 18.25 3.77
C HIS A 104 1.30 18.11 2.39
N ARG A 105 0.47 17.10 2.16
CA ARG A 105 -0.26 16.95 0.89
C ARG A 105 -1.54 17.78 0.82
N ASP A 106 -2.14 18.08 1.96
CA ASP A 106 -3.34 18.92 2.04
C ASP A 106 -3.02 20.43 1.95
N SER A 107 -1.74 20.82 1.95
CA SER A 107 -1.28 22.22 1.93
C SER A 107 -1.03 22.82 0.53
N PHE A 108 -1.46 22.17 -0.55
CA PHE A 108 -1.33 22.66 -1.94
C PHE A 108 -2.66 22.67 -2.69
#